data_AF-A0A1C7DP44-F1
#
_entry.id   AF-A0A1C7DP44-F1
#
_cell.length_a   1.000
_cell.length_b   1.000
_cell.length_c   1.000
_cell.angle_alpha   90.00
_cell.angle_beta   90.00
_cell.angle_gamma   90.00
#
_symmetry.space_group_name_H-M   'P 1'
#
loop_
_entity.id
_entity.type
_entity.pdbx_description
1 polymer ?
#
loop_
_entity_poly.entity_id
_entity_poly.type
_entity_poly.pdbx_seq_one_letter_code
_entity_poly.pdbx_strand_id
1 'polypeptide(L)'
;MEQVLHVPHKGVSYFFLKSKDVHVEEGSTYITCFARLTREFLIEKDGEEKTQIQTFWVDINELQFDQASKKLRDLPNCMHRYEITKGVFYSMYQLSKRCPEELYQVIPYHKKSTSVKFII
;
A
#
# COMPACT_ATOMS: atom_id res chain seq x y z
N MET A 1 -21.71 -23.57 14.73
CA MET A 1 -20.39 -23.53 15.41
C MET A 1 -19.34 -23.51 14.31
N GLU A 2 -18.85 -22.32 13.94
CA GLU A 2 -17.76 -22.20 12.96
C GLU A 2 -16.46 -22.69 13.61
N GLN A 3 -15.92 -23.77 13.07
CA GLN A 3 -14.59 -24.25 13.44
C GLN A 3 -13.57 -23.26 12.88
N VAL A 4 -12.97 -22.46 13.76
CA VAL A 4 -11.78 -21.68 13.43
C VAL A 4 -10.65 -22.70 13.23
N LEU A 5 -10.45 -23.12 11.99
CA LEU A 5 -9.31 -23.93 11.57
C LEU A 5 -8.05 -23.16 11.96
N HIS A 6 -7.41 -23.61 13.04
CA HIS A 6 -6.21 -23.01 13.59
C HIS A 6 -5.03 -23.43 12.71
N VAL A 7 -4.94 -22.84 11.50
CA VAL A 7 -3.83 -23.14 10.61
C VAL A 7 -2.56 -22.54 11.23
N PRO A 8 -1.48 -23.31 11.40
CA PRO A 8 -0.24 -22.78 11.95
C PRO A 8 0.32 -21.70 11.00
N HIS A 9 0.23 -20.44 11.43
CA HIS A 9 0.82 -19.32 10.71
C HIS A 9 2.34 -19.37 10.85
N LYS A 10 3.05 -19.77 9.78
CA LYS A 10 4.53 -19.87 9.76
C LYS A 10 5.22 -18.51 9.85
N GLY A 11 4.52 -17.41 9.57
CA GLY A 11 5.05 -16.06 9.69
C GLY A 11 4.00 -14.99 9.41
N VAL A 12 4.18 -13.83 10.04
CA VAL A 12 3.35 -12.63 9.83
C VAL A 12 4.23 -11.50 9.33
N SER A 13 3.88 -10.97 8.16
CA SER A 13 4.57 -9.83 7.54
C SER A 13 3.61 -8.65 7.40
N TYR A 14 4.14 -7.44 7.52
CA TYR A 14 3.38 -6.20 7.45
C TYR A 14 3.90 -5.36 6.31
N PHE A 15 3.00 -4.80 5.52
CA PHE A 15 3.35 -4.05 4.33
C PHE A 15 2.61 -2.73 4.26
N PHE A 16 3.34 -1.72 3.80
CA PHE A 16 2.77 -0.48 3.29
C PHE A 16 3.07 -0.40 1.80
N LEU A 17 2.05 -0.16 0.99
CA LEU A 17 2.19 0.06 -0.43
C LEU A 17 1.63 1.43 -0.74
N LYS A 18 2.35 2.19 -1.55
CA LYS A 18 1.87 3.45 -2.13
C LYS A 18 2.20 3.50 -3.61
N SER A 19 1.37 4.15 -4.39
CA SER A 19 1.64 4.43 -5.78
C SER A 19 1.10 5.79 -6.18
N LYS A 20 1.75 6.37 -7.19
CA LYS A 20 1.26 7.52 -7.92
C LYS A 20 1.35 7.17 -9.39
N ASP A 21 0.20 7.17 -10.05
CA ASP A 21 0.09 7.01 -11.49
C ASP A 21 -0.29 8.33 -12.16
N VAL A 22 0.12 8.52 -13.41
CA VAL A 22 -0.17 9.67 -14.27
C VAL A 22 -0.65 9.08 -15.57
N HIS A 23 -1.88 9.37 -15.92
CA HIS A 23 -2.52 8.82 -17.10
C HIS A 23 -3.35 9.88 -17.82
N VAL A 24 -3.77 9.56 -19.04
CA VAL A 24 -4.58 10.44 -19.88
C VAL A 24 -5.93 9.79 -20.13
N GLU A 25 -6.99 10.48 -19.75
CA GLU A 25 -8.37 10.07 -19.98
C GLU A 25 -9.11 11.20 -20.68
N GLU A 26 -9.75 10.90 -21.82
CA GLU A 26 -10.52 11.87 -22.61
C GLU A 26 -9.75 13.17 -22.96
N GLY A 27 -8.44 13.05 -23.18
CA GLY A 27 -7.56 14.17 -23.50
C GLY A 27 -7.12 15.02 -22.30
N SER A 28 -7.54 14.66 -21.08
CA SER A 28 -7.13 15.30 -19.83
C SER A 28 -6.14 14.44 -19.07
N THR A 29 -5.13 15.05 -18.43
CA THR A 29 -4.13 14.34 -17.63
C THR A 29 -4.57 14.29 -16.17
N TYR A 30 -4.55 13.09 -15.59
CA TYR A 30 -4.90 12.84 -14.19
C TYR A 30 -3.71 12.29 -13.41
N ILE A 31 -3.77 12.45 -12.09
CA ILE A 31 -2.91 11.78 -11.12
C ILE A 31 -3.79 10.90 -10.24
N THR A 32 -3.52 9.60 -10.21
CA THR A 32 -4.15 8.67 -9.27
C THR A 32 -3.14 8.26 -8.21
N CYS A 33 -3.42 8.61 -6.96
CA CYS A 33 -2.67 8.16 -5.81
C CYS A 33 -3.39 7.01 -5.14
N PHE A 34 -2.64 5.98 -4.76
CA PHE A 34 -3.18 4.82 -4.06
C PHE A 34 -2.24 4.45 -2.91
N ALA A 35 -2.81 4.10 -1.77
CA ALA A 35 -2.05 3.60 -0.64
C ALA A 35 -2.82 2.51 0.10
N ARG A 36 -2.10 1.53 0.64
CA ARG A 36 -2.70 0.47 1.47
C ARG A 36 -1.76 -0.04 2.54
N LEU A 37 -2.37 -0.49 3.64
CA LEU A 37 -1.73 -1.22 4.72
C LEU A 37 -2.28 -2.64 4.74
N THR A 38 -1.39 -3.62 4.57
CA THR A 38 -1.74 -5.04 4.57
C THR A 38 -0.92 -5.83 5.57
N ARG A 39 -1.53 -6.89 6.10
CA ARG A 39 -0.88 -7.95 6.86
C ARG A 39 -0.96 -9.23 6.03
N GLU A 40 0.16 -9.90 5.88
CA GLU A 40 0.25 -11.13 5.08
C GLU A 40 0.67 -12.29 5.98
N PHE A 41 -0.03 -13.40 5.85
CA PHE A 41 0.19 -14.63 6.60
C PHE A 41 0.64 -15.73 5.65
N LEU A 42 1.71 -16.43 6.00
CA LEU A 42 2.06 -17.68 5.35
C LEU A 42 1.28 -18.81 6.02
N ILE A 43 0.49 -19.52 5.23
CA ILE A 43 -0.40 -20.59 5.66
C ILE A 43 -0.02 -21.83 4.88
N GLU A 44 0.29 -22.91 5.57
CA GLU A 44 0.46 -24.21 4.94
C GLU A 44 -0.91 -24.90 4.88
N LYS A 45 -1.36 -25.23 3.68
CA LYS A 45 -2.62 -25.95 3.46
C LYS A 45 -2.38 -27.04 2.42
N ASP A 46 -2.68 -28.28 2.78
CA ASP A 46 -2.53 -29.45 1.91
C ASP A 46 -1.09 -29.64 1.36
N GLY A 47 -0.07 -29.26 2.15
CA GLY A 47 1.34 -29.34 1.76
C GLY A 47 1.81 -28.19 0.86
N GLU A 48 0.94 -27.25 0.49
CA GLU A 48 1.28 -26.03 -0.25
C GLU A 48 1.35 -24.82 0.68
N GLU A 49 2.39 -23.98 0.50
CA GLU A 49 2.46 -22.68 1.16
C GLU A 49 1.65 -21.64 0.39
N LYS A 50 0.63 -21.07 1.04
CA LYS A 50 -0.24 -20.02 0.50
C LYS A 50 -0.10 -18.75 1.33
N THR A 51 -0.09 -17.61 0.65
CA THR A 51 -0.11 -16.31 1.32
C THR A 51 -1.54 -15.80 1.42
N GLN A 52 -2.04 -15.61 2.64
CA GLN A 52 -3.31 -14.93 2.88
C GLN A 52 -3.03 -13.45 3.19
N ILE A 53 -3.72 -12.56 2.48
CA ILE A 53 -3.56 -11.11 2.64
C ILE A 53 -4.79 -10.56 3.36
N GLN A 54 -4.57 -9.78 4.41
CA GLN A 54 -5.59 -9.01 5.10
C GLN A 54 -5.30 -7.51 4.94
N THR A 55 -6.23 -6.79 4.32
CA THR A 55 -6.16 -5.34 4.17
C THR A 55 -6.77 -4.66 5.37
N PHE A 56 -6.03 -3.72 5.98
CA PHE A 56 -6.48 -2.96 7.16
C PHE A 56 -6.95 -1.56 6.80
N TRP A 57 -6.33 -0.99 5.79
CA TRP A 57 -6.64 0.36 5.32
C TRP A 57 -6.24 0.48 3.86
N VAL A 58 -7.04 1.24 3.13
CA VAL A 58 -6.83 1.58 1.74
C VAL A 58 -7.31 3.02 1.55
N ASP A 59 -6.62 3.75 0.69
CA ASP A 59 -7.03 5.06 0.22
C ASP A 59 -6.68 5.19 -1.25
N ILE A 60 -7.58 5.83 -1.99
CA ILE A 60 -7.42 6.15 -3.39
C ILE A 60 -7.89 7.57 -3.59
N ASN A 61 -7.08 8.37 -4.26
CA ASN A 61 -7.41 9.75 -4.58
C ASN A 61 -7.01 10.05 -6.02
N GLU A 62 -7.91 10.66 -6.76
CA GLU A 62 -7.69 11.05 -8.14
C GLU A 62 -7.99 12.51 -8.33
N LEU A 63 -7.16 13.18 -9.11
CA LEU A 63 -7.30 14.59 -9.40
C LEU A 63 -6.69 14.94 -10.74
N GLN A 64 -7.20 16.00 -11.35
CA GLN A 64 -6.59 16.55 -12.55
C GLN A 64 -5.19 17.08 -12.25
N PHE A 65 -4.27 16.88 -13.20
CA PHE A 65 -2.86 17.20 -13.03
C PHE A 65 -2.62 18.70 -12.72
N ASP A 66 -3.43 19.58 -13.30
CA ASP A 66 -3.39 21.02 -13.11
C ASP A 66 -3.91 21.48 -11.73
N GLN A 67 -4.77 20.68 -11.09
CA GLN A 67 -5.28 20.90 -9.73
C GLN A 67 -4.36 20.31 -8.65
N ALA A 68 -3.47 19.40 -9.02
CA ALA A 68 -2.57 18.74 -8.08
C ALA A 68 -1.58 19.71 -7.43
N SER A 69 -1.28 19.52 -6.14
CA SER A 69 -0.18 20.26 -5.51
C SER A 69 1.14 19.94 -6.22
N LYS A 70 2.08 20.90 -6.25
CA LYS A 70 3.41 20.69 -6.84
C LYS A 70 4.10 19.44 -6.27
N LYS A 71 4.03 19.25 -4.95
CA LYS A 71 4.58 18.08 -4.25
C LYS A 71 4.08 16.76 -4.84
N LEU A 72 2.79 16.69 -5.17
CA LEU A 72 2.18 15.48 -5.72
C LEU A 72 2.56 15.25 -7.18
N ARG A 73 2.66 16.31 -7.99
CA ARG A 73 3.13 16.23 -9.39
C ARG A 73 4.57 15.73 -9.47
N ASP A 74 5.42 16.20 -8.56
CA ASP A 74 6.84 15.87 -8.50
C ASP A 74 7.11 14.44 -7.98
N LEU A 75 6.11 13.76 -7.42
CA LEU A 75 6.27 12.36 -7.03
C LEU A 75 6.49 11.46 -8.26
N PRO A 76 7.35 10.44 -8.14
CA PRO A 76 7.66 9.54 -9.24
C PRO A 76 6.42 8.75 -9.70
N ASN A 77 6.33 8.48 -11.01
CA ASN A 77 5.27 7.66 -11.58
C ASN A 77 5.54 6.18 -11.35
N CYS A 78 5.21 5.69 -10.16
CA CYS A 78 5.56 4.34 -9.74
C CYS A 78 4.70 3.85 -8.57
N MET A 79 4.84 2.55 -8.30
CA MET A 79 4.39 1.87 -7.11
C MET A 79 5.58 1.46 -6.25
N HIS A 80 5.53 1.80 -4.97
CA HIS A 80 6.44 1.35 -3.94
C HIS A 80 5.75 0.39 -2.98
N ARG A 81 6.44 -0.70 -2.62
CA ARG A 81 5.99 -1.63 -1.57
C ARG A 81 7.09 -1.78 -0.52
N TYR A 82 6.75 -1.52 0.73
CA TYR A 82 7.65 -1.53 1.87
C TYR A 82 7.26 -2.67 2.82
N GLU A 83 8.21 -3.54 3.14
CA GLU A 83 8.09 -4.45 4.27
C GLU A 83 8.46 -3.68 5.55
N ILE A 84 7.53 -3.60 6.49
CA ILE A 84 7.67 -2.79 7.70
C ILE A 84 7.51 -3.65 8.97
N THR A 85 7.96 -3.12 10.11
CA THR A 85 7.74 -3.79 11.39
C THR A 85 6.28 -3.60 11.84
N LYS A 86 5.82 -4.48 12.74
CA LYS A 86 4.50 -4.38 13.38
C LYS A 86 4.26 -3.00 14.02
N GLY A 87 5.27 -2.44 14.70
CA GLY A 87 5.17 -1.13 15.35
C GLY A 87 5.00 0.03 14.36
N VAL A 88 5.77 0.02 13.27
CA VAL A 88 5.63 1.00 12.19
C VAL A 88 4.26 0.87 11.54
N PHE A 89 3.80 -0.36 11.27
CA PHE A 89 2.47 -0.61 10.70
C PHE A 89 1.34 0.02 11.52
N TYR A 90 1.32 -0.19 12.84
CA TYR A 90 0.29 0.42 13.69
C TYR A 90 0.39 1.94 13.73
N SER A 91 1.61 2.49 13.76
CA SER A 91 1.81 3.94 13.74
C SER A 91 1.27 4.55 12.45
N MET A 92 1.55 3.91 11.30
CA MET A 92 1.01 4.31 10.00
C MET A 92 -0.50 4.16 9.95
N TYR A 93 -1.07 3.09 10.52
CA TYR A 93 -2.51 2.90 10.60
C TYR A 93 -3.19 4.01 11.40
N GLN A 94 -2.59 4.45 12.52
CA GLN A 94 -3.12 5.59 13.26
C GLN A 94 -3.00 6.90 12.47
N LEU A 95 -1.88 7.10 11.77
CA LEU A 95 -1.67 8.26 10.89
C LEU A 95 -2.71 8.29 9.76
N SER A 96 -3.02 7.14 9.19
CA SER A 96 -3.98 7.00 8.08
C SER A 96 -5.40 7.38 8.45
N LYS A 97 -5.75 7.30 9.74
CA LYS A 97 -7.04 7.76 10.27
C LYS A 97 -7.11 9.27 10.49
N ARG A 98 -5.97 9.96 10.52
CA ARG A 98 -5.88 11.41 10.81
C ARG A 98 -5.58 12.23 9.57
N CYS A 99 -4.62 11.81 8.76
CA CYS A 99 -4.13 12.54 7.60
C CYS A 99 -3.74 11.58 6.45
N PRO A 100 -4.75 10.96 5.79
CA PRO A 100 -4.52 9.94 4.76
C PRO A 100 -3.68 10.45 3.58
N GLU A 101 -3.89 11.70 3.16
CA GLU A 101 -3.18 12.31 2.02
C GLU A 101 -1.66 12.42 2.22
N GLU A 102 -1.21 12.62 3.47
CA GLU A 102 0.22 12.71 3.76
C GLU A 102 0.94 11.37 3.53
N LEU A 103 0.23 10.25 3.63
CA LEU A 103 0.83 8.92 3.46
C LEU A 103 1.37 8.68 2.04
N TYR A 104 0.85 9.38 1.02
CA TYR A 104 1.41 9.33 -0.33
C TYR A 104 2.85 9.85 -0.37
N GLN A 105 3.22 10.76 0.53
CA GLN A 105 4.53 11.39 0.58
C GLN A 105 5.49 10.69 1.54
N VAL A 106 4.98 9.92 2.51
CA VAL A 106 5.80 9.25 3.54
C VAL A 106 6.62 8.10 2.95
N ILE A 107 7.88 8.00 3.39
CA ILE A 107 8.70 6.79 3.26
C ILE A 107 8.80 6.20 4.67
N PRO A 108 8.21 5.02 4.94
CA PRO A 108 8.25 4.45 6.28
C PRO A 108 9.63 3.88 6.60
N TYR A 109 9.93 3.78 7.89
CA TYR A 109 11.05 2.95 8.35
C TYR A 109 10.76 1.48 7.99
N HIS A 110 11.53 0.93 7.06
CA HIS A 110 11.26 -0.35 6.42
C HIS A 110 12.46 -1.28 6.48
N LYS A 111 12.18 -2.58 6.40
CA LYS A 111 13.19 -3.64 6.29
C LYS A 111 13.67 -3.80 4.86
N LYS A 112 12.71 -3.80 3.92
CA LYS A 112 12.91 -4.00 2.48
C LYS A 112 11.93 -3.13 1.71
N SER A 113 12.32 -2.72 0.51
CA SER A 113 11.43 -2.00 -0.39
C SER A 113 11.61 -2.46 -1.82
N THR A 114 10.52 -2.53 -2.57
CA THR A 114 10.53 -2.67 -4.03
C THR A 114 9.85 -1.47 -4.68
N SER A 115 10.21 -1.19 -5.92
CA SER A 115 9.64 -0.12 -6.74
C SER A 115 9.38 -0.63 -8.15
N VAL A 116 8.20 -0.35 -8.69
CA VAL A 116 7.83 -0.64 -10.08
C VAL A 116 7.38 0.65 -10.73
N LYS A 117 8.05 1.07 -11.81
CA LYS A 117 7.66 2.28 -12.55
C LYS A 117 6.47 1.98 -13.44
N PHE A 118 5.56 2.94 -13.56
CA PHE A 118 4.50 2.90 -14.56
C PHE A 118 5.03 3.50 -15.87
N ILE A 119 4.61 2.91 -16.98
CA ILE A 119 4.91 3.38 -18.33
C ILE A 119 3.69 4.20 -18.76
N ILE A 120 3.95 5.42 -19.24
CA ILE A 120 2.94 6.32 -19.83
C ILE A 120 3.01 6.15 -21.35
#